data_AF-A0A2D8BX26-F1
#
_entry.id   AF-A0A2D8BX26-F1
#
_cell.length_a   1.000
_cell.length_b   1.000
_cell.length_c   1.000
_cell.angle_alpha   90.00
_cell.angle_beta   90.00
_cell.angle_gamma   90.00
#
_symmetry.space_group_name_H-M   'P 1'
#
loop_
_entity.id
_entity.type
_entity.pdbx_description
1 polymer ?
#
loop_
_entity_poly.entity_id
_entity_poly.type
_entity_poly.pdbx_seq_one_letter_code
_entity_poly.pdbx_strand_id
1 'polypeptide(L)' 'MGLMNEAGEVGGAYKKEIRDHVDNTDLIIDEMGDVLWYLTRLCDVYGLKISDLMVNNIDKLFQRMTPEEAKQWRIEHGGY' A
#
# COMPACT_ATOMS: atom_id res chain seq x y z
N MET A 1 -9.53 15.14 6.77
CA MET A 1 -8.61 14.00 6.63
C MET A 1 -8.35 13.83 5.16
N GLY A 2 -7.15 14.20 4.67
CA GLY A 2 -6.81 14.17 3.24
C GLY A 2 -6.60 12.76 2.67
N LEU A 3 -6.49 11.73 3.52
CA LEU A 3 -6.25 10.33 3.10
C LEU A 3 -7.13 9.85 1.94
N MET A 4 -8.44 10.11 1.97
CA MET A 4 -9.36 9.69 0.91
C MET A 4 -9.17 10.47 -0.39
N ASN A 5 -8.74 11.73 -0.28
CA ASN A 5 -8.38 12.53 -1.44
C ASN A 5 -7.14 11.94 -2.12
N GLU A 6 -6.06 11.73 -1.37
CA GLU A 6 -4.79 11.30 -1.97
C GLU A 6 -4.89 9.88 -2.54
N ALA A 7 -5.65 9.00 -1.89
CA ALA A 7 -5.95 7.67 -2.45
C ALA A 7 -6.73 7.77 -3.78
N GLY A 8 -7.60 8.77 -3.92
CA GLY A 8 -8.28 9.09 -5.16
C GLY A 8 -7.32 9.63 -6.24
N GLU A 9 -6.32 10.42 -5.84
CA GLU A 9 -5.30 10.97 -6.74
C GLU A 9 -4.37 9.88 -7.28
N VAL A 10 -3.93 8.92 -6.44
CA VAL A 10 -3.24 7.68 -6.90
C VAL A 10 -4.05 6.97 -7.99
N GLY A 11 -5.33 6.70 -7.73
CA GLY A 11 -6.21 6.02 -8.68
C GLY A 11 -6.42 6.85 -9.97
N GLY A 12 -6.48 8.17 -9.83
CA GLY A 12 -6.58 9.11 -10.95
C GLY A 12 -5.33 9.11 -11.84
N ALA A 13 -4.15 9.15 -11.24
CA ALA A 13 -2.87 9.11 -11.94
C ALA A 13 -2.69 7.79 -12.70
N TYR A 14 -2.94 6.65 -12.04
CA TYR A 14 -2.86 5.33 -12.66
C TYR A 14 -3.87 5.16 -13.80
N LYS A 15 -5.11 5.67 -13.64
CA LYS A 15 -6.11 5.66 -14.71
C LYS A 15 -5.66 6.45 -15.94
N LYS A 16 -5.00 7.59 -15.75
CA LYS A 16 -4.48 8.41 -16.87
C LYS A 16 -3.35 7.68 -17.60
N GLU A 17 -2.43 7.06 -16.87
CA GLU A 17 -1.35 6.24 -17.45
C GLU A 17 -1.88 5.16 -18.38
N ILE A 18 -2.87 4.38 -17.93
CA ILE A 18 -3.49 3.34 -18.76
C ILE A 18 -4.20 3.93 -19.98
N ARG A 19 -4.95 5.01 -19.80
CA ARG A 19 -5.78 5.61 -20.86
C ARG A 19 -4.92 6.25 -21.96
N ASP A 20 -3.88 6.96 -21.55
CA ASP A 20 -3.08 7.82 -22.43
C ASP A 20 -1.81 7.11 -22.91
N HIS A 21 -1.52 5.89 -22.42
CA HIS A 21 -0.31 5.10 -22.71
C HIS A 21 0.98 5.89 -22.45
N VAL A 22 0.99 6.68 -21.37
CA VAL A 22 2.13 7.49 -20.92
C VAL A 22 2.64 6.98 -19.59
N ASP A 23 3.93 7.15 -19.32
CA ASP A 23 4.52 6.85 -18.02
C ASP A 23 4.20 7.99 -17.03
N ASN A 24 3.45 7.69 -15.97
CA ASN A 24 3.19 8.59 -14.85
C ASN A 24 3.78 8.06 -13.53
N THR A 25 4.80 7.19 -13.59
CA THR A 25 5.38 6.53 -12.42
C THR A 25 5.74 7.52 -11.31
N ASP A 26 6.41 8.62 -11.64
CA ASP A 26 6.83 9.63 -10.66
C ASP A 26 5.61 10.27 -9.94
N LEU A 27 4.58 10.63 -10.70
CA LEU A 27 3.34 11.17 -10.14
C LEU A 27 2.67 10.14 -9.24
N ILE A 28 2.56 8.89 -9.67
CA ILE A 28 1.94 7.82 -8.87
C ILE A 28 2.72 7.62 -7.56
N ILE A 29 4.05 7.64 -7.60
CA ILE A 29 4.90 7.52 -6.41
C ILE A 29 4.68 8.68 -5.44
N ASP A 30 4.59 9.91 -5.95
CA ASP A 30 4.33 11.10 -5.13
C ASP A 30 2.98 10.96 -4.39
N GLU A 31 1.91 10.62 -5.12
CA GLU A 31 0.57 10.43 -4.54
C GLU A 31 0.54 9.26 -3.52
N MET A 32 1.27 8.17 -3.79
CA MET A 32 1.44 7.07 -2.83
C MET A 32 2.15 7.53 -1.56
N GLY A 33 3.12 8.44 -1.69
CA GLY A 33 3.82 9.08 -0.58
C GLY A 33 2.87 9.88 0.31
N ASP A 34 1.96 10.63 -0.29
CA ASP A 34 0.97 11.42 0.44
C ASP A 34 -0.05 10.53 1.17
N VAL A 35 -0.50 9.43 0.54
CA VAL A 35 -1.30 8.38 1.22
C VAL A 35 -0.56 7.82 2.43
N LEU A 36 0.72 7.46 2.26
CA LEU A 36 1.55 6.93 3.34
C LEU A 36 1.70 7.95 4.47
N TRP A 37 1.87 9.23 4.15
CA TRP A 37 1.98 10.30 5.13
C TRP A 37 0.71 10.40 5.99
N TYR A 38 -0.48 10.48 5.36
CA TYR A 38 -1.73 10.52 6.11
C TYR A 38 -1.98 9.27 6.94
N LEU A 39 -1.62 8.08 6.42
CA LEU A 39 -1.71 6.83 7.19
C LEU A 39 -0.79 6.87 8.42
N THR A 40 0.44 7.37 8.26
CA THR A 40 1.40 7.55 9.36
C THR A 40 0.85 8.52 10.41
N ARG A 41 0.29 9.66 9.98
CA ARG A 41 -0.36 10.62 10.91
C ARG A 41 -1.52 9.99 11.66
N LEU A 42 -2.28 9.09 11.04
CA LEU A 42 -3.35 8.36 11.72
C LEU A 42 -2.78 7.38 12.75
N CYS A 43 -1.69 6.68 12.43
CA CYS A 43 -0.98 5.83 13.39
C CYS A 43 -0.55 6.61 14.63
N ASP A 44 -0.01 7.82 14.47
CA ASP A 44 0.39 8.69 15.59
C ASP A 44 -0.79 8.99 16.54
N VAL A 45 -1.99 9.25 15.99
CA VAL A 45 -3.21 9.51 16.79
C VAL A 45 -3.57 8.30 17.65
N TYR A 46 -3.33 7.09 17.15
CA TYR A 46 -3.58 5.84 17.88
C TYR A 46 -2.37 5.36 18.70
N GLY A 47 -1.27 6.11 18.72
CA GLY A 47 -0.04 5.72 19.43
C GLY A 47 0.63 4.47 18.83
N LEU A 48 0.45 4.23 17.53
CA LEU A 48 1.01 3.09 16.80
C LEU A 48 2.18 3.54 15.93
N LYS A 49 3.21 2.72 15.80
CA LYS A 49 4.22 2.90 14.74
C LYS A 49 3.69 2.29 13.45
N ILE A 50 3.98 2.94 12.32
CA ILE A 50 3.58 2.40 11.02
C ILE A 50 4.25 1.06 10.71
N SER A 51 5.47 0.82 11.19
CA SER A 51 6.14 -0.49 11.12
C SER A 51 5.30 -1.61 11.76
N ASP A 52 4.72 -1.33 12.92
CA ASP A 52 3.94 -2.31 13.67
C ASP A 52 2.60 -2.55 12.97
N LEU A 53 2.02 -1.50 12.37
CA LEU A 53 0.83 -1.62 11.52
C LEU A 53 1.10 -2.53 10.30
N MET A 54 2.26 -2.37 9.65
CA MET A 54 2.66 -3.18 8.49
C MET A 54 2.82 -4.66 8.87
N VAL A 55 3.55 -4.96 9.95
CA VAL A 55 3.70 -6.35 10.44
C VAL A 55 2.34 -6.97 10.76
N ASN A 56 1.50 -6.26 11.51
CA ASN A 56 0.15 -6.71 11.84
C ASN A 56 -0.72 -6.96 10.59
N ASN A 57 -0.53 -6.18 9.52
CA ASN A 57 -1.24 -6.38 8.26
C ASN A 57 -0.80 -7.66 7.55
N ILE A 58 0.52 -7.90 7.49
CA ILE A 58 1.12 -9.11 6.91
C ILE A 58 0.70 -10.36 7.70
N ASP A 59 0.72 -10.31 9.03
CA ASP A 59 0.28 -11.44 9.86
C ASP A 59 -1.20 -11.80 9.60
N LYS A 60 -2.07 -10.78 9.50
CA LYS A 60 -3.48 -10.98 9.15
C LYS A 60 -3.66 -11.53 7.74
N LEU A 61 -2.80 -11.16 6.79
CA LEU A 61 -2.81 -11.72 5.45
C LEU A 61 -2.51 -13.23 5.51
N PHE A 62 -1.42 -13.63 6.17
CA PHE A 62 -1.05 -15.04 6.30
C PHE A 62 -2.05 -15.88 7.08
N GLN A 63 -2.70 -15.31 8.11
CA GLN A 63 -3.77 -16.00 8.84
C GLN A 63 -4.98 -16.37 7.96
N ARG A 64 -5.18 -15.68 6.84
CA ARG A 64 -6.28 -15.94 5.90
C ARG A 64 -5.88 -16.91 4.77
N MET A 65 -4.58 -17.20 4.63
CA MET A 65 -4.07 -18.07 3.58
C MET A 65 -4.07 -19.52 4.01
N THR A 66 -4.30 -20.42 3.06
CA THR A 66 -4.00 -21.85 3.23
C THR A 66 -2.48 -22.08 3.27
N PRO A 67 -2.01 -23.22 3.81
CA PRO A 67 -0.59 -23.57 3.77
C PRO A 67 0.02 -23.54 2.37
N GLU A 68 -0.74 -23.94 1.36
CA GLU A 68 -0.35 -23.96 -0.06
C GLU A 68 -0.23 -22.54 -0.62
N GLU A 69 -1.22 -21.68 -0.35
CA GLU A 69 -1.21 -20.26 -0.74
C GLU A 69 -0.03 -19.52 -0.08
N ALA A 70 0.20 -19.75 1.21
CA ALA A 70 1.32 -19.15 1.93
C ALA A 70 2.68 -19.66 1.42
N LYS A 71 2.75 -20.90 0.95
CA LYS A 71 3.96 -21.46 0.32
C LYS A 71 4.21 -20.79 -1.04
N GLN A 72 3.17 -20.63 -1.85
CA GLN A 72 3.27 -19.97 -3.16
C GLN A 72 3.69 -18.50 -3.01
N TRP A 73 3.08 -17.76 -2.09
CA TRP A 73 3.41 -16.36 -1.84
C TRP A 73 4.90 -16.14 -1.52
N ARG A 74 5.49 -17.04 -0.71
CA ARG A 74 6.92 -16.99 -0.34
C ARG A 74 7.86 -17.19 -1.53
N ILE A 75 7.46 -18.03 -2.49
CA ILE A 75 8.24 -18.31 -3.71
C ILE A 75 8.21 -17.08 -4.63
N GLU A 76 7.04 -16.47 -4.81
CA GLU A 76 6.83 -15.33 -5.71
C GLU A 76 7.51 -14.05 -5.22
N HIS A 77 7.51 -13.83 -3.90
CA HIS A 77 7.98 -12.57 -3.31
C HIS A 77 9.40 -12.69 -2.71
N GLY A 78 10.13 -13.77 -3.04
CA GLY A 78 11.52 -13.96 -2.65
C GLY A 78 11.73 -13.83 -1.14
N GLY A 79 10.97 -14.59 -0.35
CA GLY A 79 11.08 -14.54 1.11
C GLY A 79 12.54 -14.70 1.56
N TYR A 80 13.03 -13.74 2.35
CA TYR A 80 14.37 -13.73 2.97
C TYR A 80 14.74 -15.08 3.59
#